data_AF-A0A7I7K634-F1
#
_entry.id   AF-A0A7I7K634-F1
#
_cell.length_a   1.000
_cell.length_b   1.000
_cell.length_c   1.000
_cell.angle_alpha   90.00
_cell.angle_beta   90.00
_cell.angle_gamma   90.00
#
_symmetry.space_group_name_H-M   'P 1'
#
loop_
_entity.id
_entity.type
_entity.pdbx_description
1 polymer ?
#
loop_
_entity_poly.entity_id
_entity_poly.type
_entity_poly.pdbx_seq_one_letter_code
_entity_poly.pdbx_strand_id
1 'polypeptide(L)'
;MDELHYDYVGELFARYFRAAVDTDPPWGEGPVQRMFSLTDAVQDPLEQSRRAAIAWGRTEAPNAPIAMEFFVITQHGLIYSAEMSTARRALYFVATPPTLFDPIVDQVESGERRQNTAVVVDRRLGRDLTAARPMDAVLRRILDQHAALRVELPGAAVSVAAAAR
;
A
#
# COMPACT_ATOMS: atom_id res chain seq x y z
N MET A 1 -6.09 23.34 11.92
CA MET A 1 -6.71 23.07 10.61
C MET A 1 -6.01 21.84 10.10
N ASP A 2 -6.63 20.69 10.25
CA ASP A 2 -6.09 19.44 9.71
C ASP A 2 -6.03 19.56 8.19
N GLU A 3 -4.82 19.53 7.66
CA GLU A 3 -4.56 19.44 6.24
C GLU A 3 -5.09 18.07 5.83
N LEU A 4 -6.31 18.03 5.29
CA LEU A 4 -6.96 16.81 4.79
C LEU A 4 -6.03 16.19 3.74
N HIS A 5 -5.20 15.26 4.19
CA HIS A 5 -4.29 14.52 3.34
C HIS A 5 -5.15 13.73 2.36
N TYR A 6 -5.06 14.09 1.09
CA TYR A 6 -5.88 13.46 0.07
C TYR A 6 -5.41 12.02 -0.17
N ASP A 7 -6.27 11.07 0.15
CA ASP A 7 -5.99 9.64 -0.01
C ASP A 7 -6.24 9.20 -1.46
N TYR A 8 -5.37 9.64 -2.38
CA TYR A 8 -5.42 9.28 -3.81
C TYR A 8 -5.47 7.77 -4.02
N VAL A 9 -4.72 7.04 -3.20
CA VAL A 9 -4.64 5.59 -3.32
C VAL A 9 -5.91 4.96 -2.75
N GLY A 10 -6.49 5.48 -1.67
CA GLY A 10 -7.85 5.14 -1.25
C GLY A 10 -8.86 5.28 -2.38
N GLU A 11 -8.84 6.39 -3.13
CA GLU A 11 -9.73 6.59 -4.29
C GLU A 11 -9.47 5.63 -5.45
N LEU A 12 -8.18 5.40 -5.78
CA LEU A 12 -7.77 4.43 -6.80
C LEU A 12 -8.34 3.04 -6.50
N PHE A 13 -8.27 2.64 -5.23
CA PHE A 13 -8.76 1.35 -4.77
C PHE A 13 -10.28 1.32 -4.66
N ALA A 14 -10.92 2.37 -4.16
CA ALA A 14 -12.37 2.48 -4.11
C ALA A 14 -12.98 2.35 -5.52
N ARG A 15 -12.32 2.90 -6.54
CA ARG A 15 -12.77 2.77 -7.93
C ARG A 15 -12.60 1.35 -8.48
N TYR A 16 -11.52 0.66 -8.15
CA TYR A 16 -11.30 -0.73 -8.57
C TYR A 16 -12.18 -1.73 -7.82
N PHE A 17 -12.30 -1.59 -6.51
CA PHE A 17 -13.03 -2.53 -5.66
C PHE A 17 -14.52 -2.16 -5.47
N ARG A 18 -14.95 -0.98 -5.95
CA ARG A 18 -16.31 -0.36 -6.12
C ARG A 18 -17.43 -0.62 -5.08
N ALA A 19 -17.21 -1.47 -4.08
CA ALA A 19 -18.14 -1.93 -3.07
C ALA A 19 -17.46 -2.48 -1.79
N ALA A 20 -16.12 -2.58 -1.73
CA ALA A 20 -15.43 -3.23 -0.60
C ALA A 20 -14.52 -2.32 0.24
N VAL A 21 -14.30 -1.06 -0.17
CA VAL A 21 -13.34 -0.18 0.52
C VAL A 21 -14.00 0.68 1.60
N ASP A 22 -15.33 0.89 1.56
CA ASP A 22 -16.05 1.82 2.45
C ASP A 22 -17.05 1.16 3.40
N THR A 23 -16.82 -0.07 3.82
CA THR A 23 -17.51 -0.62 5.01
C THR A 23 -16.47 -1.08 6.00
N ASP A 24 -16.06 -0.10 6.81
CA ASP A 24 -15.42 -0.27 8.11
C ASP A 24 -15.93 -1.53 8.85
N PRO A 25 -15.07 -2.21 9.63
CA PRO A 25 -14.50 -1.51 10.77
C PRO A 25 -13.02 -1.17 10.57
N PRO A 26 -12.58 -0.17 11.32
CA PRO A 26 -11.41 0.61 11.00
C PRO A 26 -10.21 -0.22 11.47
N TRP A 27 -9.20 -0.27 10.62
CA TRP A 27 -7.90 -0.84 10.92
C TRP A 27 -7.89 -2.36 11.15
N GLY A 28 -7.00 -3.04 10.43
CA GLY A 28 -6.50 -4.36 10.81
C GLY A 28 -5.63 -4.31 12.09
N GLU A 29 -6.09 -3.64 13.15
CA GLU A 29 -5.35 -3.56 14.41
C GLU A 29 -5.43 -4.86 15.19
N GLY A 30 -4.26 -5.29 15.68
CA GLY A 30 -4.13 -6.43 16.57
C GLY A 30 -3.88 -7.75 15.85
N PRO A 31 -4.90 -8.54 15.43
CA PRO A 31 -4.69 -9.89 14.90
C PRO A 31 -4.17 -9.90 13.45
N VAL A 32 -4.69 -9.04 12.58
CA VAL A 32 -4.28 -8.96 11.16
C VAL A 32 -2.83 -8.48 11.12
N GLN A 33 -2.53 -7.32 11.72
CA GLN A 33 -1.16 -6.83 11.83
C GLN A 33 -0.20 -7.84 12.47
N ARG A 34 -0.59 -8.55 13.56
CA ARG A 34 0.25 -9.59 14.16
C ARG A 34 0.47 -10.81 13.26
N MET A 35 -0.55 -11.30 12.56
CA MET A 35 -0.39 -12.39 11.60
C MET A 35 0.64 -12.04 10.52
N PHE A 36 0.65 -10.78 10.08
CA PHE A 36 1.60 -10.28 9.10
C PHE A 36 3.00 -10.06 9.65
N SER A 37 3.14 -9.50 10.86
CA SER A 37 4.45 -9.30 11.52
C SER A 37 5.19 -10.61 11.83
N LEU A 38 4.52 -11.76 11.77
CA LEU A 38 5.06 -13.04 12.19
C LEU A 38 5.50 -13.96 11.05
N THR A 39 5.35 -13.56 9.77
CA THR A 39 5.72 -14.43 8.64
C THR A 39 6.64 -13.72 7.64
N ASP A 40 7.82 -14.28 7.41
CA ASP A 40 8.80 -13.81 6.42
C ASP A 40 8.21 -13.73 5.01
N ALA A 41 7.27 -14.63 4.69
CA ALA A 41 6.53 -14.63 3.43
C ALA A 41 5.86 -13.28 3.12
N VAL A 42 5.51 -12.48 4.13
CA VAL A 42 4.92 -11.16 3.95
C VAL A 42 5.91 -10.05 4.21
N GLN A 43 6.79 -10.21 5.20
CA GLN A 43 7.77 -9.17 5.53
C GLN A 43 8.79 -8.95 4.40
N ASP A 44 9.29 -10.01 3.76
CA ASP A 44 10.31 -9.86 2.71
C ASP A 44 9.76 -9.10 1.49
N PRO A 45 8.58 -9.44 0.94
CA PRO A 45 8.04 -8.70 -0.22
C PRO A 45 7.64 -7.26 0.13
N LEU A 46 7.21 -7.00 1.37
CA LEU A 46 6.94 -5.64 1.85
C LEU A 46 8.23 -4.82 1.94
N GLU A 47 9.29 -5.37 2.54
CA GLU A 47 10.57 -4.67 2.64
C GLU A 47 11.17 -4.39 1.25
N GLN A 48 11.08 -5.36 0.34
CA GLN A 48 11.53 -5.19 -1.03
C GLN A 48 10.74 -4.09 -1.76
N SER A 49 9.42 -4.04 -1.56
CA SER A 49 8.55 -2.99 -2.10
C SER A 49 8.87 -1.61 -1.55
N ARG A 50 9.10 -1.52 -0.25
CA ARG A 50 9.56 -0.28 0.40
C ARG A 50 10.90 0.19 -0.16
N ARG A 51 11.87 -0.72 -0.32
CA ARG A 51 13.19 -0.38 -0.89
C ARG A 51 13.07 0.13 -2.34
N ALA A 52 12.21 -0.49 -3.16
CA ALA A 52 11.95 -0.05 -4.52
C ALA A 52 11.27 1.33 -4.55
N ALA A 53 10.28 1.56 -3.68
CA ALA A 53 9.60 2.85 -3.55
C ALA A 53 10.58 3.96 -3.17
N ILE A 54 11.45 3.73 -2.18
CA ILE A 54 12.48 4.69 -1.77
C ILE A 54 13.48 4.94 -2.89
N ALA A 55 13.91 3.89 -3.60
CA ALA A 55 14.86 4.03 -4.70
C ALA A 55 14.28 4.89 -5.83
N TRP A 56 13.04 4.61 -6.26
CA TRP A 56 12.33 5.43 -7.24
C TRP A 56 12.08 6.85 -6.72
N GLY A 57 11.57 6.98 -5.50
CA GLY A 57 11.30 8.28 -4.86
C GLY A 57 12.54 9.17 -4.81
N ARG A 58 13.71 8.61 -4.50
CA ARG A 58 14.98 9.35 -4.52
C ARG A 58 15.37 9.86 -5.92
N THR A 59 14.97 9.16 -6.99
CA THR A 59 15.20 9.62 -8.36
C THR A 59 14.26 10.76 -8.77
N GLU A 60 13.02 10.74 -8.29
CA GLU A 60 12.00 11.74 -8.64
C GLU A 60 11.99 12.98 -7.73
N ALA A 61 12.28 12.78 -6.44
CA ALA A 61 12.34 13.79 -5.40
C ALA A 61 13.30 13.34 -4.28
N PRO A 62 14.61 13.67 -4.37
CA PRO A 62 15.67 13.14 -3.50
C PRO A 62 15.43 13.23 -1.99
N ASN A 63 14.63 14.21 -1.55
CA ASN A 63 14.39 14.51 -0.14
C ASN A 63 12.91 14.32 0.28
N ALA A 64 12.08 13.69 -0.55
CA ALA A 64 10.69 13.43 -0.18
C ALA A 64 10.63 12.28 0.84
N PRO A 65 10.19 12.52 2.10
CA PRO A 65 9.93 11.43 3.02
C PRO A 65 8.71 10.62 2.54
N ILE A 66 8.63 9.37 2.97
CA ILE A 66 7.37 8.62 2.90
C ILE A 66 6.40 9.28 3.87
N ALA A 67 5.35 9.89 3.34
CA ALA A 67 4.31 10.55 4.10
C ALA A 67 3.27 9.54 4.60
N MET A 68 2.95 8.56 3.77
CA MET A 68 2.01 7.49 4.09
C MET A 68 2.47 6.18 3.46
N GLU A 69 2.26 5.08 4.17
CA GLU A 69 2.61 3.74 3.71
C GLU A 69 1.54 2.75 4.16
N PHE A 70 1.11 1.88 3.26
CA PHE A 70 0.16 0.85 3.60
C PHE A 70 0.26 -0.32 2.62
N PHE A 71 -0.36 -1.43 3.01
CA PHE A 71 -0.61 -2.52 2.10
C PHE A 71 -2.10 -2.85 2.05
N VAL A 72 -2.50 -3.47 0.95
CA VAL A 72 -3.86 -3.97 0.76
C VAL A 72 -3.79 -5.45 0.49
N ILE A 73 -4.53 -6.21 1.27
CA ILE A 73 -4.68 -7.65 1.12
C ILE A 73 -5.89 -7.87 0.22
N THR A 74 -5.71 -8.68 -0.81
CA THR A 74 -6.77 -9.03 -1.74
C THR A 74 -6.78 -10.54 -1.94
N GLN A 75 -7.84 -11.07 -2.55
CA GLN A 75 -7.87 -12.46 -3.01
C GLN A 75 -6.79 -12.79 -4.07
N HIS A 76 -6.16 -11.77 -4.67
CA HIS A 76 -5.16 -11.90 -5.73
C HIS A 76 -3.72 -11.73 -5.25
N GLY A 77 -3.51 -11.46 -3.95
CA GLY A 77 -2.19 -11.18 -3.37
C GLY A 77 -2.16 -9.83 -2.65
N LEU A 78 -0.97 -9.45 -2.20
CA LEU A 78 -0.74 -8.18 -1.53
C LEU A 78 -0.52 -7.06 -2.56
N ILE A 79 -1.02 -5.87 -2.30
CA ILE A 79 -0.59 -4.64 -2.97
C ILE A 79 0.13 -3.81 -1.94
N TYR A 80 1.25 -3.21 -2.34
CA TYR A 80 1.98 -2.26 -1.52
C TYR A 80 1.83 -0.86 -2.10
N SER A 81 1.61 0.14 -1.24
CA SER A 81 1.56 1.53 -1.63
C SER A 81 2.36 2.42 -0.68
N ALA A 82 3.11 3.33 -1.28
CA ALA A 82 3.79 4.41 -0.55
C ALA A 82 3.52 5.75 -1.24
N GLU A 83 3.14 6.73 -0.44
CA GLU A 83 3.13 8.12 -0.84
C GLU A 83 4.40 8.80 -0.33
N MET A 84 5.07 9.50 -1.22
CA MET A 84 6.14 10.43 -0.88
C MET A 84 5.73 11.82 -1.32
N SER A 85 5.77 12.78 -0.39
CA SER A 85 5.31 14.13 -0.67
C SER A 85 6.40 15.16 -0.36
N THR A 86 6.39 16.23 -1.17
CA THR A 86 7.12 17.46 -0.91
C THR A 86 6.13 18.61 -0.98
N ALA A 87 6.54 19.81 -0.58
CA ALA A 87 5.71 21.02 -0.70
C ALA A 87 5.21 21.32 -2.13
N ARG A 88 5.75 20.67 -3.17
CA ARG A 88 5.43 20.96 -4.58
C ARG A 88 4.97 19.75 -5.40
N ARG A 89 5.13 18.53 -4.89
CA ARG A 89 4.90 17.31 -5.68
C ARG A 89 4.50 16.15 -4.78
N ALA A 90 3.50 15.39 -5.21
CA ALA A 90 3.10 14.12 -4.62
C ALA A 90 3.53 12.96 -5.55
N LEU A 91 4.13 11.93 -4.97
CA LEU A 91 4.62 10.75 -5.67
C LEU A 91 3.97 9.52 -5.06
N TYR A 92 3.33 8.71 -5.90
CA TYR A 92 2.68 7.47 -5.48
C TYR A 92 3.38 6.28 -6.12
N PHE A 93 3.91 5.39 -5.29
CA PHE A 93 4.46 4.12 -5.73
C PHE A 93 3.47 3.02 -5.38
N VAL A 94 3.07 2.22 -6.38
CA VAL A 94 2.13 1.11 -6.19
C VAL A 94 2.73 -0.17 -6.76
N ALA A 95 3.12 -1.11 -5.90
CA ALA A 95 3.58 -2.44 -6.34
C ALA A 95 2.43 -3.44 -6.28
N THR A 96 2.18 -4.14 -7.39
CA THR A 96 0.94 -4.90 -7.59
C THR A 96 1.21 -6.35 -8.01
N PRO A 97 0.37 -7.32 -7.59
CA PRO A 97 0.38 -8.66 -8.14
C PRO A 97 0.14 -8.63 -9.66
N PRO A 98 0.65 -9.60 -10.45
CA PRO A 98 0.56 -9.56 -11.91
C PRO A 98 -0.88 -9.48 -12.42
N THR A 99 -1.81 -10.11 -11.71
CA THR A 99 -3.25 -10.12 -12.06
C THR A 99 -3.93 -8.77 -11.84
N LEU A 100 -3.35 -7.89 -11.02
CA LEU A 100 -3.88 -6.56 -10.71
C LEU A 100 -3.12 -5.43 -11.40
N PHE A 101 -2.06 -5.73 -12.14
CA PHE A 101 -1.24 -4.72 -12.79
C PHE A 101 -2.02 -3.92 -13.85
N ASP A 102 -2.51 -4.58 -14.90
CA ASP A 102 -3.22 -3.89 -15.99
C ASP A 102 -4.45 -3.13 -15.47
N PRO A 103 -5.32 -3.71 -14.60
CA PRO A 103 -6.45 -2.97 -14.08
C PRO A 103 -6.08 -1.74 -13.25
N ILE A 104 -4.99 -1.80 -12.47
CA ILE A 104 -4.53 -0.64 -11.69
C ILE A 104 -3.96 0.44 -12.61
N VAL A 105 -3.21 0.06 -13.65
CA VAL A 105 -2.73 1.00 -14.67
C VAL A 105 -3.92 1.70 -15.35
N ASP A 106 -4.94 0.97 -15.76
CA ASP A 106 -6.15 1.55 -16.37
C ASP A 106 -6.84 2.56 -15.44
N GLN A 107 -6.90 2.29 -14.14
CA GLN A 107 -7.47 3.24 -13.16
C GLN A 107 -6.60 4.49 -12.98
N VAL A 108 -5.28 4.34 -12.95
CA VAL A 108 -4.34 5.48 -12.90
C VAL A 108 -4.46 6.34 -14.16
N GLU A 109 -4.60 5.73 -15.33
CA GLU A 109 -4.75 6.45 -16.59
C GLU A 109 -6.11 7.15 -16.74
N SER A 110 -7.18 6.52 -16.25
CA SER A 110 -8.55 7.04 -16.34
C SER A 110 -8.98 7.92 -15.15
N GLY A 111 -8.10 8.11 -14.16
CA GLY A 111 -8.30 9.00 -13.02
C GLY A 111 -8.02 10.47 -13.34
N GLU A 112 -8.60 11.38 -12.56
CA GLU A 112 -8.25 12.79 -12.64
C GLU A 112 -6.78 12.99 -12.25
N ARG A 113 -5.97 13.50 -13.17
CA ARG A 113 -4.56 13.81 -12.92
C ARG A 113 -4.47 15.12 -12.17
N ARG A 114 -4.20 15.06 -10.87
CA ARG A 114 -3.82 16.25 -10.10
C ARG A 114 -2.52 16.82 -10.64
N GLN A 115 -2.46 18.15 -10.73
CA GLN A 115 -1.24 18.85 -11.12
C GLN A 115 -0.11 18.48 -10.16
N ASN A 116 1.10 18.28 -10.70
CA ASN A 116 2.29 17.90 -9.94
C ASN A 116 2.16 16.57 -9.15
N THR A 117 1.41 15.61 -9.69
CA THR A 117 1.39 14.24 -9.18
C THR A 117 2.09 13.30 -10.16
N ALA A 118 2.88 12.36 -9.66
CA ALA A 118 3.37 11.24 -10.44
C ALA A 118 3.02 9.92 -9.75
N VAL A 119 2.60 8.95 -10.54
CA VAL A 119 2.24 7.60 -10.08
C VAL A 119 3.09 6.61 -10.86
N VAL A 120 3.71 5.67 -10.17
CA VAL A 120 4.36 4.53 -10.78
C VAL A 120 3.70 3.25 -10.29
N VAL A 121 3.43 2.35 -11.23
CA VAL A 121 2.92 1.01 -10.94
C VAL A 121 4.03 0.02 -11.26
N ASP A 122 4.42 -0.80 -10.27
CA ASP A 122 5.51 -1.77 -10.40
C ASP A 122 5.00 -3.21 -10.38
N ARG A 123 5.15 -3.91 -11.51
CA ARG A 123 4.85 -5.35 -11.67
C ARG A 123 5.99 -6.29 -11.25
N ARG A 124 7.23 -5.79 -11.13
CA ARG A 124 8.42 -6.62 -10.91
C ARG A 124 8.32 -7.35 -9.57
N LEU A 125 7.73 -6.69 -8.59
CA LEU A 125 7.48 -7.21 -7.24
C LEU A 125 6.17 -8.00 -7.12
N GLY A 126 5.37 -8.03 -8.18
CA GLY A 126 4.06 -8.70 -8.15
C GLY A 126 4.15 -10.19 -7.84
N ARG A 127 5.21 -10.87 -8.31
CA ARG A 127 5.41 -12.30 -8.00
C ARG A 127 5.67 -12.51 -6.52
N ASP A 128 6.51 -11.68 -5.92
CA ASP A 128 6.86 -11.75 -4.49
C ASP A 128 5.61 -11.45 -3.64
N LEU A 129 4.82 -10.45 -4.03
CA LEU A 129 3.53 -10.13 -3.41
C LEU A 129 2.45 -11.21 -3.59
N THR A 130 2.54 -12.02 -4.64
CA THR A 130 1.66 -13.19 -4.85
C THR A 130 2.09 -14.37 -3.97
N ALA A 131 3.41 -14.56 -3.81
CA ALA A 131 3.99 -15.59 -2.95
C ALA A 131 3.77 -15.29 -1.46
N ALA A 132 3.62 -14.01 -1.10
CA ALA A 132 3.23 -13.52 0.22
C ALA A 132 1.82 -13.90 0.69
N ARG A 133 1.25 -14.96 0.11
CA ARG A 133 -0.10 -15.41 0.36
C ARG A 133 -0.13 -16.69 1.23
N PRO A 134 0.20 -16.65 2.52
CA PRO A 134 -0.45 -17.52 3.49
C PRO A 134 -1.83 -16.93 3.79
N MET A 135 -2.87 -17.44 3.13
CA MET A 135 -4.26 -17.11 3.52
C MET A 135 -4.75 -18.17 4.49
N ASP A 136 -4.83 -17.83 5.78
CA ASP A 136 -5.58 -18.66 6.72
C ASP A 136 -7.09 -18.61 6.42
N ALA A 137 -7.84 -19.57 6.96
CA ALA A 137 -9.27 -19.71 6.70
C ALA A 137 -10.12 -18.54 7.23
N VAL A 138 -9.64 -17.83 8.26
CA VAL A 138 -10.34 -16.67 8.85
C VAL A 138 -10.17 -15.47 7.92
N LEU A 139 -8.95 -15.19 7.48
CA LEU A 139 -8.66 -14.13 6.51
C LEU A 139 -9.35 -14.39 5.17
N ARG A 140 -9.43 -15.66 4.73
CA ARG A 140 -10.22 -16.04 3.56
C ARG A 140 -11.70 -15.67 3.75
N ARG A 141 -12.30 -16.05 4.88
CA ARG A 141 -13.70 -15.76 5.16
C ARG A 141 -13.99 -14.26 5.23
N ILE A 142 -13.07 -13.47 5.77
CA ILE A 142 -13.18 -12.01 5.76
C ILE A 142 -13.10 -11.49 4.32
N LEU A 143 -12.15 -12.00 3.52
CA LEU A 143 -12.00 -11.57 2.13
C LEU A 143 -13.13 -12.03 1.19
N ASP A 144 -13.87 -13.08 1.56
CA ASP A 144 -15.11 -13.46 0.89
C ASP A 144 -16.25 -12.45 1.16
N GLN A 145 -16.17 -11.71 2.27
CA GLN A 145 -17.13 -10.66 2.66
C GLN A 145 -16.66 -9.25 2.25
N HIS A 146 -15.35 -9.02 2.22
CA HIS A 146 -14.69 -7.76 1.91
C HIS A 146 -13.61 -8.01 0.85
N ALA A 147 -13.81 -7.58 -0.40
CA ALA A 147 -12.88 -7.89 -1.50
C ALA A 147 -11.43 -7.40 -1.29
N ALA A 148 -11.21 -6.46 -0.37
CA ALA A 148 -9.91 -5.93 0.00
C ALA A 148 -9.85 -5.52 1.48
N LEU A 149 -8.67 -5.62 2.10
CA LEU A 149 -8.40 -5.15 3.47
C LEU A 149 -7.15 -4.27 3.46
N ARG A 150 -7.27 -3.00 3.88
CA ARG A 150 -6.14 -2.07 4.00
C ARG A 150 -5.52 -2.13 5.39
N VAL A 151 -4.19 -2.13 5.43
CA VAL A 151 -3.42 -2.06 6.68
C VAL A 151 -2.39 -0.96 6.54
N GLU A 152 -2.50 0.06 7.37
CA GLU A 152 -1.53 1.14 7.43
C GLU A 152 -0.29 0.69 8.18
N LEU A 153 0.87 1.02 7.63
CA LEU A 153 2.14 0.77 8.27
C LEU A 153 2.52 2.02 9.06
N PRO A 154 3.08 1.87 10.28
CA PRO A 154 3.62 3.01 10.98
C PRO A 154 4.65 3.68 10.07
N GLY A 155 4.37 4.93 9.69
CA GLY A 155 5.25 5.69 8.82
C GLY A 155 6.68 5.69 9.38
N ALA A 156 7.68 5.73 8.51
CA ALA A 156 9.10 5.76 8.87
C ALA A 156 9.51 6.97 9.75
N ALA A 157 8.56 7.81 10.18
CA ALA A 157 8.75 8.89 11.14
C ALA A 157 8.72 8.46 12.62
N VAL A 158 8.89 7.17 12.94
CA VAL A 158 9.18 6.74 14.32
C VAL A 158 10.49 5.95 14.37
N SER A 159 11.60 6.68 14.26
CA SER A 159 12.84 6.32 14.92
C SER A 159 13.05 7.24 16.12
N VAL A 160 12.30 7.03 17.20
CA VAL A 160 12.71 7.52 18.53
C VAL A 160 12.29 6.52 19.60
N ALA A 161 13.28 6.08 20.39
CA ALA A 161 13.17 5.41 21.70
C ALA A 161 12.69 3.95 21.76
N ALA A 162 13.57 3.02 21.35
CA ALA A 162 13.62 1.67 21.95
C ALA A 162 15.08 1.22 22.15
N ALA A 163 15.89 2.03 22.82
CA ALA A 163 17.21 1.65 23.31
C ALA A 163 17.58 2.50 24.55
N ALA A 164 16.88 2.25 25.65
CA ALA A 164 17.37 2.53 27.00
C ALA A 164 16.55 1.66 27.97
N ARG A 165 17.08 0.48 28.26
CA ARG A 165 16.82 -0.24 29.51
C ARG A 165 18.05 -0.03 30.39
#